data_AF-A0AAN2QV70-F1
#
_entry.id   AF-A0AAN2QV70-F1
#
_cell.length_a   1.000
_cell.length_b   1.000
_cell.length_c   1.000
_cell.angle_alpha   90.00
_cell.angle_beta   90.00
_cell.angle_gamma   90.00
#
_symmetry.space_group_name_H-M   'P 1'
#
loop_
_entity.id
_entity.type
_entity.pdbx_description
1 polymer ?
#
loop_
_entity_poly.entity_id
_entity_poly.type
_entity_poly.pdbx_seq_one_letter_code
_entity_poly.pdbx_strand_id
1 'polypeptide(L)'
;MRDKVLNIIIIHVMVFLFFLFVYVAPTHFTFLNWNVFLSLLPFDFALVVATTHFKSVKSIFLVLWLLFFPNAMYMMTDFIHLNAIGTDLDQATQYFNYAILATGIFIGVGLGILSLEIIAQALFKNHVHIIYFIVTALVSLLSAIGIYLGRYLRLNSWDMFTNFSDVIQNIVSSVGYHMVTFVILFAGAQFAILVIFHYGVRLLNINLSVEK
;
A
#
# COMPACT_ATOMS: atom_id res chain seq x y z
N MET A 1 -7.39 24.89 2.47
CA MET A 1 -6.42 24.53 1.40
C MET A 1 -5.00 24.50 1.94
N ARG A 2 -4.57 25.53 2.68
CA ARG A 2 -3.28 25.60 3.38
C ARG A 2 -3.00 24.38 4.29
N ASP A 3 -3.98 23.97 5.09
CA ASP A 3 -3.81 22.84 6.02
C ASP A 3 -3.65 21.48 5.31
N LYS A 4 -4.31 21.31 4.15
CA LYS A 4 -4.17 20.09 3.33
C LYS A 4 -2.76 19.97 2.74
N VAL A 5 -2.23 21.07 2.21
CA VAL A 5 -0.87 21.11 1.65
C VAL A 5 0.16 20.86 2.76
N LEU A 6 -0.03 21.46 3.93
CA LEU A 6 0.83 21.22 5.09
C LEU A 6 0.85 19.74 5.49
N ASN A 7 -0.31 19.09 5.56
CA ASN A 7 -0.40 17.66 5.91
C ASN A 7 0.33 16.78 4.88
N ILE A 8 0.19 17.07 3.58
CA ILE A 8 0.91 16.34 2.53
C ILE A 8 2.42 16.52 2.69
N ILE A 9 2.88 17.74 2.95
CA ILE A 9 4.31 18.03 3.17
C ILE A 9 4.82 17.27 4.39
N ILE A 10 4.08 17.26 5.50
CA ILE A 10 4.47 16.55 6.73
C ILE A 10 4.63 15.05 6.44
N ILE A 11 3.69 14.42 5.72
CA ILE A 11 3.80 13.00 5.34
C ILE A 11 5.09 12.74 4.55
N HIS A 12 5.37 13.56 3.53
CA HIS A 12 6.59 13.43 2.72
C HIS A 12 7.87 13.64 3.53
N VAL A 13 7.86 14.63 4.44
CA VAL A 13 8.99 14.87 5.35
C VAL A 13 9.21 13.66 6.26
N MET A 14 8.16 13.07 6.82
CA MET A 14 8.29 11.86 7.66
C MET A 14 8.87 10.68 6.87
N VAL A 15 8.41 10.46 5.62
CA VAL A 15 8.97 9.42 4.74
C VAL A 15 10.43 9.71 4.40
N PHE A 16 10.78 10.96 4.12
CA PHE A 16 12.17 11.35 3.87
C PHE A 16 13.07 11.16 5.10
N LEU A 17 12.59 11.53 6.29
CA LEU A 17 13.31 11.29 7.54
C LEU A 17 13.52 9.80 7.79
N PHE A 18 12.53 8.96 7.47
CA PHE A 18 12.69 7.50 7.51
C PHE A 18 13.79 7.03 6.55
N PHE A 19 13.83 7.53 5.31
CA PHE A 19 14.89 7.18 4.35
C PHE A 19 16.28 7.56 4.86
N LEU A 20 16.42 8.78 5.40
CA LEU A 20 17.67 9.26 5.97
C LEU A 20 18.09 8.39 7.17
N PHE A 21 17.14 8.05 8.05
CA PHE A 21 17.41 7.22 9.22
C PHE A 21 17.92 5.84 8.82
N VAL A 22 17.24 5.14 7.89
CA VAL A 22 17.67 3.82 7.40
C VAL A 22 19.02 3.90 6.66
N TYR A 23 19.29 5.00 5.95
CA TYR A 23 20.56 5.19 5.24
C TYR A 23 21.76 5.34 6.18
N VAL A 24 21.57 6.01 7.33
CA VAL A 24 22.65 6.24 8.31
C VAL A 24 22.74 5.11 9.33
N ALA A 25 21.63 4.42 9.62
CA ALA A 25 21.57 3.33 10.57
C ALA A 25 22.40 2.11 10.13
N PRO A 26 23.11 1.42 11.05
CA PRO A 26 23.82 0.18 10.76
C PRO A 26 22.82 -1.00 10.67
N THR A 27 21.97 -1.00 9.64
CA THR A 27 20.94 -2.02 9.42
C THR A 27 21.12 -2.73 8.07
N HIS A 28 20.68 -3.99 7.99
CA HIS A 28 20.61 -4.75 6.75
C HIS A 28 19.31 -4.51 5.97
N PHE A 29 18.39 -3.71 6.51
CA PHE A 29 17.08 -3.42 5.93
C PHE A 29 17.07 -2.24 4.95
N THR A 30 18.18 -1.99 4.23
CA THR A 30 18.27 -0.90 3.24
C THR A 30 17.26 -1.03 2.09
N PHE A 31 16.83 -2.26 1.77
CA PHE A 31 15.75 -2.51 0.79
C PHE A 31 14.41 -1.87 1.19
N LEU A 32 14.20 -1.61 2.49
CA LEU A 32 12.96 -1.04 3.00
C LEU A 32 12.75 0.38 2.48
N ASN A 33 13.81 1.14 2.22
CA ASN A 33 13.73 2.44 1.57
C ASN A 33 13.11 2.32 0.17
N TRP A 34 13.50 1.30 -0.59
CA TRP A 34 12.93 1.06 -1.92
C TRP A 34 11.46 0.67 -1.83
N ASN A 35 11.10 -0.22 -0.89
CA ASN A 35 9.71 -0.66 -0.75
C ASN A 35 8.78 0.45 -0.24
N VAL A 36 9.25 1.29 0.69
CA VAL A 36 8.50 2.47 1.14
C VAL A 36 8.40 3.52 0.04
N PHE A 37 9.44 3.71 -0.77
CA PHE A 37 9.36 4.56 -1.97
C PHE A 37 8.28 4.07 -2.95
N LEU A 38 8.25 2.78 -3.25
CA LEU A 38 7.20 2.20 -4.10
C LEU A 38 5.80 2.34 -3.48
N SER A 39 5.71 2.30 -2.15
CA SER A 39 4.46 2.52 -1.40
C SER A 39 3.98 3.98 -1.42
N LEU A 40 4.90 4.94 -1.60
CA LEU A 40 4.57 6.36 -1.74
C LEU A 40 3.92 6.67 -3.10
N LEU A 41 4.29 5.96 -4.16
CA LEU A 41 3.75 6.19 -5.50
C LEU A 41 2.21 6.13 -5.59
N PRO A 42 1.51 5.08 -5.11
CA PRO A 42 0.05 5.07 -5.15
C PRO A 42 -0.55 6.22 -4.32
N PHE A 43 0.06 6.62 -3.20
CA PHE A 43 -0.39 7.79 -2.45
C PHE A 43 -0.32 9.07 -3.29
N ASP A 44 0.80 9.32 -3.97
CA ASP A 44 0.96 10.50 -4.82
C ASP A 44 0.05 10.48 -6.04
N PHE A 45 -0.14 9.31 -6.66
CA PHE A 45 -1.07 9.16 -7.77
C PHE A 45 -2.52 9.43 -7.35
N ALA A 46 -2.91 9.00 -6.15
CA ALA A 46 -4.22 9.30 -5.58
C ALA A 46 -4.40 10.82 -5.36
N LEU A 47 -3.37 11.52 -4.87
CA LEU A 47 -3.40 12.98 -4.73
C LEU A 47 -3.62 13.67 -6.08
N VAL A 48 -2.89 13.26 -7.13
CA VAL A 48 -3.07 13.81 -8.48
C VAL A 48 -4.49 13.58 -9.01
N VAL A 49 -5.04 12.37 -8.82
CA VAL A 49 -6.44 12.06 -9.17
C VAL A 49 -7.43 12.96 -8.44
N ALA A 50 -7.20 13.24 -7.16
CA ALA A 50 -8.08 14.07 -6.35
C ALA A 50 -8.03 15.56 -6.73
N THR A 51 -6.88 16.07 -7.18
CA THR A 51 -6.69 17.51 -7.47
C THR A 51 -6.87 17.88 -8.93
N THR A 52 -6.68 16.96 -9.88
CA THR A 52 -6.73 17.30 -11.30
C THR A 52 -8.16 17.51 -11.83
N HIS A 53 -8.33 18.52 -12.67
CA HIS A 53 -9.58 18.79 -13.39
C HIS A 53 -9.63 18.12 -14.78
N PHE A 54 -8.48 17.69 -15.32
CA PHE A 54 -8.39 17.09 -16.64
C PHE A 54 -8.74 15.59 -16.61
N LYS A 55 -9.76 15.19 -17.38
CA LYS A 55 -10.24 13.80 -17.41
C LYS A 55 -9.18 12.80 -17.87
N SER A 56 -8.36 13.15 -18.85
CA SER A 56 -7.27 12.30 -19.36
C SER A 56 -6.21 12.04 -18.28
N VAL A 57 -5.73 13.10 -17.63
CA VAL A 57 -4.77 13.00 -16.52
C VAL A 57 -5.35 12.17 -15.38
N LYS A 58 -6.61 12.41 -15.00
CA LYS A 58 -7.31 11.61 -13.98
C LYS A 58 -7.32 10.12 -14.32
N SER A 59 -7.66 9.77 -15.56
CA SER A 59 -7.70 8.36 -16.00
C SER A 59 -6.32 7.71 -15.97
N ILE A 60 -5.28 8.40 -16.43
CA ILE A 60 -3.90 7.89 -16.45
C ILE A 60 -3.43 7.59 -15.02
N PHE A 61 -3.57 8.56 -14.11
CA PHE A 61 -3.12 8.41 -12.74
C PHE A 61 -3.98 7.41 -11.94
N LEU A 62 -5.24 7.19 -12.31
CA LEU A 62 -6.06 6.12 -11.72
C LEU A 62 -5.54 4.73 -12.11
N VAL A 63 -5.14 4.55 -13.37
CA VAL A 63 -4.53 3.29 -13.83
C VAL A 63 -3.17 3.07 -13.15
N LEU A 64 -2.34 4.11 -13.08
CA LEU A 64 -1.05 4.05 -12.36
C LEU A 64 -1.26 3.73 -10.88
N TRP A 65 -2.24 4.37 -10.23
CA TRP A 65 -2.61 4.06 -8.86
C TRP A 65 -2.95 2.58 -8.69
N LEU A 66 -3.84 2.03 -9.53
CA LEU A 66 -4.25 0.62 -9.42
C LEU A 66 -3.08 -0.34 -9.64
N LEU A 67 -2.16 -0.01 -10.54
CA LEU A 67 -0.99 -0.81 -10.86
C LEU A 67 0.08 -0.78 -9.75
N PHE A 68 0.24 0.33 -9.04
CA PHE A 68 1.21 0.48 -7.95
C PHE A 68 0.62 0.25 -6.55
N PHE A 69 -0.70 0.24 -6.38
CA PHE A 69 -1.37 -0.06 -5.12
C PHE A 69 -0.91 -1.39 -4.47
N PRO A 70 -0.69 -2.49 -5.22
CA PRO A 70 -0.17 -3.73 -4.65
C PRO A 70 1.16 -3.54 -3.91
N ASN A 71 2.02 -2.60 -4.33
CA ASN A 71 3.31 -2.36 -3.68
C ASN A 71 3.16 -1.75 -2.27
N ALA A 72 2.13 -0.94 -2.03
CA ALA A 72 1.87 -0.41 -0.70
C ALA A 72 1.41 -1.51 0.27
N MET A 73 0.53 -2.41 -0.21
CA MET A 73 0.06 -3.54 0.60
C MET A 73 1.05 -4.71 0.66
N TYR A 74 1.98 -4.80 -0.30
CA TYR A 74 3.09 -5.76 -0.31
C TYR A 74 3.91 -5.67 0.97
N MET A 75 3.98 -4.48 1.57
CA MET A 75 4.67 -4.23 2.83
C MET A 75 4.21 -5.15 3.96
N MET A 76 2.96 -5.63 3.95
CA MET A 76 2.50 -6.66 4.90
C MET A 76 3.30 -7.96 4.81
N THR A 77 3.82 -8.31 3.63
CA THR A 77 4.63 -9.53 3.44
C THR A 77 6.05 -9.39 3.97
N ASP A 78 6.54 -8.17 4.18
CA ASP A 78 7.91 -7.93 4.63
C ASP A 78 8.14 -8.30 6.10
N PHE A 79 7.08 -8.63 6.85
CA PHE A 79 7.20 -9.29 8.15
C PHE A 79 7.97 -10.62 8.09
N ILE A 80 8.08 -11.26 6.92
CA ILE A 80 8.94 -12.44 6.73
C ILE A 80 10.42 -12.17 7.11
N HIS A 81 10.86 -10.91 7.05
CA HIS A 81 12.22 -10.52 7.43
C HIS A 81 12.44 -10.51 8.95
N LEU A 82 11.39 -10.65 9.77
CA LEU A 82 11.52 -10.86 11.22
C LEU A 82 12.35 -12.10 11.54
N ASN A 83 12.29 -13.15 10.70
CA ASN A 83 13.09 -14.35 10.87
C ASN A 83 14.60 -14.06 10.88
N ALA A 84 15.05 -13.03 10.16
CA ALA A 84 16.46 -12.63 10.12
C ALA A 84 16.93 -11.90 11.40
N ILE A 85 15.99 -11.42 12.23
CA ILE A 85 16.28 -10.71 13.48
C ILE A 85 16.47 -11.71 14.64
N GLY A 86 15.84 -12.88 14.54
CA GLY A 86 15.79 -13.90 15.60
C GLY A 86 14.43 -13.92 16.30
N THR A 87 14.24 -14.92 17.16
CA THR A 87 12.99 -15.13 17.92
C THR A 87 12.97 -14.38 19.25
N ASP A 88 14.15 -14.02 19.75
CA ASP A 88 14.34 -13.29 20.99
C ASP A 88 14.56 -11.79 20.71
N LEU A 89 14.22 -10.95 21.69
CA LEU A 89 14.38 -9.48 21.66
C LEU A 89 15.27 -9.02 22.83
N ASP A 90 16.34 -9.76 23.08
CA ASP A 90 17.26 -9.57 24.22
C ASP A 90 18.48 -8.70 23.86
N GLN A 91 18.81 -8.58 22.57
CA GLN A 91 19.96 -7.80 22.11
C GLN A 91 19.58 -6.44 21.54
N ALA A 92 20.48 -5.46 21.74
CA ALA A 92 20.30 -4.10 21.23
C ALA A 92 20.03 -4.01 19.74
N THR A 93 20.79 -4.78 18.98
CA THR A 93 20.67 -4.86 17.53
C THR A 93 19.32 -5.42 17.08
N GLN A 94 18.69 -6.29 17.87
CA GLN A 94 17.43 -6.94 17.50
C GLN A 94 16.24 -6.00 17.62
N TYR A 95 16.05 -5.36 18.78
CA TYR A 95 14.94 -4.42 18.94
C TYR A 95 15.11 -3.19 18.04
N PHE A 96 16.35 -2.79 17.75
CA PHE A 96 16.63 -1.72 16.79
C PHE A 96 16.17 -2.09 15.36
N ASN A 97 16.58 -3.26 14.88
CA ASN A 97 16.21 -3.77 13.57
C ASN A 97 14.72 -4.06 13.46
N TYR A 98 14.09 -4.55 14.54
CA TYR A 98 12.65 -4.74 14.62
C TYR A 98 11.91 -3.42 14.47
N ALA A 99 12.34 -2.38 15.19
CA ALA A 99 11.72 -1.06 15.11
C ALA A 99 11.80 -0.47 13.70
N ILE A 100 12.95 -0.61 13.01
CA ILE A 100 13.11 -0.17 11.62
C ILE A 100 12.13 -0.91 10.69
N LEU A 101 12.13 -2.24 10.76
CA LEU A 101 11.29 -3.07 9.90
C LEU A 101 9.81 -2.77 10.12
N ALA A 102 9.36 -2.78 11.38
CA ALA A 102 7.98 -2.48 11.73
C ALA A 102 7.57 -1.07 11.27
N THR A 103 8.42 -0.07 11.49
CA THR A 103 8.14 1.32 11.08
C THR A 103 7.95 1.43 9.56
N GLY A 104 8.86 0.85 8.77
CA GLY A 104 8.72 0.89 7.30
C GLY A 104 7.47 0.17 6.81
N ILE A 105 7.14 -0.99 7.40
CA ILE A 105 5.91 -1.72 7.06
C ILE A 105 4.67 -0.87 7.38
N PHE A 106 4.60 -0.27 8.57
CA PHE A 106 3.46 0.57 8.94
C PHE A 106 3.35 1.82 8.09
N ILE A 107 4.47 2.46 7.72
CA ILE A 107 4.47 3.60 6.79
C ILE A 107 3.90 3.15 5.43
N GLY A 108 4.41 2.06 4.85
CA GLY A 108 3.98 1.58 3.54
C GLY A 108 2.50 1.18 3.49
N VAL A 109 2.04 0.39 4.47
CA VAL A 109 0.62 0.02 4.59
C VAL A 109 -0.25 1.26 4.85
N GLY A 110 0.21 2.18 5.70
CA GLY A 110 -0.48 3.44 5.99
C GLY A 110 -0.66 4.31 4.75
N LEU A 111 0.38 4.47 3.93
CA LEU A 111 0.31 5.19 2.65
C LEU A 111 -0.69 4.52 1.69
N GLY A 112 -0.72 3.19 1.67
CA GLY A 112 -1.69 2.43 0.90
C GLY A 112 -3.14 2.68 1.35
N ILE A 113 -3.41 2.63 2.66
CA ILE A 113 -4.74 2.96 3.23
C ILE A 113 -5.14 4.38 2.84
N LEU A 114 -4.26 5.37 3.05
CA LEU A 114 -4.53 6.76 2.69
C LEU A 114 -4.81 6.93 1.20
N SER A 115 -4.07 6.23 0.33
CA SER A 115 -4.28 6.30 -1.12
C SER A 115 -5.68 5.83 -1.53
N LEU A 116 -6.19 4.74 -0.93
CA LEU A 116 -7.54 4.24 -1.23
C LEU A 116 -8.61 5.22 -0.75
N GLU A 117 -8.45 5.77 0.46
CA GLU A 117 -9.38 6.77 0.99
C GLU A 117 -9.47 8.03 0.13
N ILE A 118 -8.31 8.50 -0.37
CA ILE A 118 -8.25 9.66 -1.28
C ILE A 118 -8.99 9.35 -2.59
N ILE A 119 -8.76 8.18 -3.19
CA ILE A 119 -9.46 7.73 -4.40
C ILE A 119 -10.96 7.62 -4.15
N ALA A 120 -11.35 7.01 -3.04
CA ALA A 120 -12.74 6.81 -2.68
C ALA A 120 -13.48 8.15 -2.53
N GLN A 121 -12.88 9.14 -1.86
CA GLN A 121 -13.44 10.49 -1.74
C GLN A 121 -13.48 11.23 -3.09
N ALA A 122 -12.48 11.03 -3.95
CA ALA A 122 -12.40 11.68 -5.25
C ALA A 122 -13.45 11.14 -6.26
N LEU A 123 -13.79 9.85 -6.18
CA LEU A 123 -14.69 9.18 -7.12
C LEU A 123 -16.12 9.00 -6.60
N PHE A 124 -16.29 8.71 -5.30
CA PHE A 124 -17.58 8.33 -4.70
C PHE A 124 -18.12 9.45 -3.78
N LYS A 125 -18.51 10.58 -4.38
CA LYS A 125 -19.02 11.76 -3.63
C LYS A 125 -20.17 11.45 -2.68
N ASN A 126 -21.03 10.47 -2.99
CA ASN A 126 -22.24 10.15 -2.21
C ASN A 126 -22.14 8.88 -1.33
N HIS A 127 -20.94 8.41 -0.96
CA HIS A 127 -20.73 7.41 0.10
C HIS A 127 -21.69 6.21 0.04
N VAL A 128 -21.93 5.67 -1.15
CA VAL A 128 -22.73 4.45 -1.28
C VAL A 128 -21.88 3.33 -0.69
N HIS A 129 -22.18 2.96 0.55
CA HIS A 129 -21.41 1.99 1.35
C HIS A 129 -21.10 0.72 0.57
N ILE A 130 -22.07 0.25 -0.21
CA ILE A 130 -21.96 -0.94 -1.04
C ILE A 130 -20.89 -0.76 -2.13
N ILE A 131 -20.83 0.41 -2.78
CA ILE A 131 -19.83 0.69 -3.83
C ILE A 131 -18.44 0.70 -3.21
N TYR A 132 -18.25 1.38 -2.07
CA TYR A 132 -16.96 1.39 -1.38
C TYR A 132 -16.52 -0.04 -1.01
N PHE A 133 -17.42 -0.84 -0.44
CA PHE A 133 -17.16 -2.21 -0.05
C PHE A 133 -16.77 -3.08 -1.26
N ILE A 134 -17.53 -3.03 -2.35
CA ILE A 134 -17.23 -3.79 -3.57
C ILE A 134 -15.90 -3.37 -4.18
N VAL A 135 -15.65 -2.06 -4.30
CA VAL A 135 -14.38 -1.54 -4.85
C VAL A 135 -13.20 -1.96 -3.98
N THR A 136 -13.33 -1.86 -2.65
CA THR A 136 -12.28 -2.29 -1.73
C THR A 136 -12.02 -3.80 -1.84
N ALA A 137 -13.06 -4.62 -2.00
CA ALA A 137 -12.91 -6.06 -2.19
C ALA A 137 -12.18 -6.39 -3.51
N LEU A 138 -12.58 -5.73 -4.61
CA LEU A 138 -11.93 -5.90 -5.92
C LEU A 138 -10.47 -5.43 -5.90
N VAL A 139 -10.21 -4.25 -5.32
CA VAL A 139 -8.84 -3.72 -5.20
C VAL A 139 -7.99 -4.63 -4.33
N SER A 140 -8.52 -5.16 -3.22
CA SER A 140 -7.81 -6.10 -2.35
C SER A 140 -7.48 -7.42 -3.08
N LEU A 141 -8.40 -7.92 -3.91
CA LEU A 141 -8.17 -9.12 -4.71
C LEU A 141 -7.07 -8.89 -5.76
N LEU A 142 -7.17 -7.80 -6.53
CA LEU A 142 -6.17 -7.42 -7.53
C LEU A 142 -4.80 -7.15 -6.88
N SER A 143 -4.80 -6.52 -5.73
CA SER A 143 -3.62 -6.27 -4.91
C SER A 143 -2.95 -7.56 -4.45
N ALA A 144 -3.71 -8.50 -3.89
CA ALA A 144 -3.18 -9.79 -3.46
C ALA A 144 -2.61 -10.62 -4.63
N ILE A 145 -3.25 -10.56 -5.81
CA ILE A 145 -2.68 -11.14 -7.04
C ILE A 145 -1.36 -10.45 -7.38
N GLY A 146 -1.32 -9.11 -7.45
CA GLY A 146 -0.11 -8.35 -7.76
C GLY A 146 1.04 -8.67 -6.81
N ILE A 147 0.76 -8.79 -5.52
CA ILE A 147 1.74 -9.19 -4.49
C ILE A 147 2.25 -10.61 -4.75
N TYR A 148 1.36 -11.56 -5.06
CA TYR A 148 1.77 -12.93 -5.38
C TYR A 148 2.72 -12.95 -6.60
N LEU A 149 2.37 -12.21 -7.66
CA LEU A 149 3.19 -12.10 -8.86
C LEU A 149 4.57 -11.50 -8.55
N GLY A 150 4.63 -10.42 -7.78
CA GLY A 150 5.89 -9.79 -7.39
C GLY A 150 6.72 -10.66 -6.44
N ARG A 151 6.09 -11.36 -5.49
CA ARG A 151 6.79 -12.13 -4.45
C ARG A 151 7.31 -13.48 -4.94
N TYR A 152 6.48 -14.22 -5.69
CA TYR A 152 6.79 -15.60 -6.08
C TYR A 152 7.32 -15.70 -7.50
N LEU A 153 6.76 -14.92 -8.43
CA LEU A 153 7.20 -14.93 -9.82
C LEU A 153 8.28 -13.88 -10.12
N ARG A 154 8.57 -12.98 -9.16
CA ARG A 154 9.54 -11.87 -9.28
C ARG A 154 9.29 -10.99 -10.52
N LEU A 155 8.03 -10.88 -10.91
CA LEU A 155 7.60 -10.05 -12.02
C LEU A 155 7.53 -8.60 -11.56
N ASN A 156 8.20 -7.73 -12.29
CA ASN A 156 8.07 -6.28 -12.14
C ASN A 156 6.87 -5.78 -12.94
N SER A 157 6.33 -4.63 -12.55
CA SER A 157 5.21 -4.01 -13.29
C SER A 157 5.57 -3.66 -14.74
N TRP A 158 6.87 -3.58 -15.08
CA TRP A 158 7.38 -3.35 -16.43
C TRP A 158 7.38 -4.60 -17.32
N ASP A 159 7.44 -5.80 -16.75
CA ASP A 159 7.55 -7.07 -17.51
C ASP A 159 6.28 -7.36 -18.30
N MET A 160 5.14 -6.79 -17.88
CA MET A 160 3.87 -6.80 -18.61
C MET A 160 3.97 -6.13 -19.99
N PHE A 161 4.89 -5.18 -20.16
CA PHE A 161 5.06 -4.42 -21.41
C PHE A 161 6.12 -5.01 -22.34
N THR A 162 7.05 -5.80 -21.82
CA THR A 162 8.12 -6.42 -22.63
C THR A 162 7.85 -7.85 -23.00
N ASN A 163 7.38 -8.67 -22.05
CA ASN A 163 7.31 -10.11 -22.20
C ASN A 163 5.92 -10.63 -21.81
N PHE A 164 4.87 -9.99 -22.35
CA PHE A 164 3.48 -10.27 -22.00
C PHE A 164 3.11 -11.77 -22.13
N SER A 165 3.55 -12.45 -23.20
CA SER A 165 3.28 -13.89 -23.39
C SER A 165 3.85 -14.75 -22.27
N ASP A 166 5.09 -14.49 -21.88
CA ASP A 166 5.78 -15.26 -20.84
C ASP A 166 5.16 -14.99 -19.47
N VAL A 167 4.77 -13.74 -19.20
CA VAL A 167 4.04 -13.38 -17.98
C VAL A 167 2.72 -14.15 -17.88
N ILE A 168 1.92 -14.19 -18.95
CA ILE A 168 0.64 -14.90 -18.93
C ILE A 168 0.85 -16.41 -18.75
N GLN A 169 1.82 -17.02 -19.43
CA GLN A 169 2.12 -18.44 -19.25
C GLN A 169 2.58 -18.78 -17.83
N ASN A 170 3.41 -17.92 -17.24
CA ASN A 170 3.86 -18.05 -15.86
C ASN A 170 2.72 -17.90 -14.85
N ILE A 171 1.78 -16.97 -15.09
CA ILE A 171 0.58 -16.82 -14.26
C ILE A 171 -0.26 -18.09 -14.33
N VAL A 172 -0.64 -18.53 -15.54
CA VAL A 172 -1.53 -19.69 -15.73
C VAL A 172 -0.92 -20.97 -15.13
N SER A 173 0.38 -21.20 -15.35
CA SER A 173 1.07 -22.36 -14.76
C SER A 173 1.23 -22.30 -13.24
N SER A 174 1.22 -21.09 -12.66
CA SER A 174 1.29 -20.88 -11.21
C SER A 174 -0.08 -20.91 -10.52
N VAL A 175 -1.19 -20.95 -11.29
CA VAL A 175 -2.53 -21.12 -10.72
C VAL A 175 -2.62 -22.52 -10.12
N GLY A 176 -2.57 -22.56 -8.79
CA GLY A 176 -2.70 -23.77 -8.02
C GLY A 176 -3.16 -23.46 -6.60
N TYR A 177 -3.24 -24.50 -5.77
CA TYR A 177 -3.72 -24.39 -4.38
C TYR A 177 -2.96 -23.31 -3.59
N HIS A 178 -1.65 -23.18 -3.82
CA HIS A 178 -0.81 -22.19 -3.16
C HIS A 178 -1.21 -20.75 -3.52
N MET A 179 -1.29 -20.43 -4.82
CA MET A 179 -1.69 -19.10 -5.29
C MET A 179 -3.08 -18.72 -4.80
N VAL A 180 -4.06 -19.62 -4.96
CA VAL A 180 -5.45 -19.35 -4.57
C VAL A 180 -5.55 -19.10 -3.06
N THR A 181 -4.92 -19.94 -2.25
CA THR A 181 -4.92 -19.77 -0.78
C THR A 181 -4.23 -18.47 -0.37
N PHE A 182 -3.07 -18.15 -0.96
CA PHE A 182 -2.37 -16.89 -0.67
C PHE A 182 -3.24 -15.68 -1.03
N VAL A 183 -3.79 -15.66 -2.24
CA VAL A 183 -4.59 -14.54 -2.74
C VAL A 183 -5.84 -14.33 -1.89
N ILE A 184 -6.56 -15.40 -1.53
CA ILE A 184 -7.76 -15.28 -0.69
C ILE A 184 -7.41 -14.75 0.71
N LEU A 185 -6.38 -15.29 1.36
CA LEU A 185 -6.00 -14.89 2.71
C LEU A 185 -5.48 -13.44 2.74
N PHE A 186 -4.59 -13.07 1.81
CA PHE A 186 -4.04 -11.72 1.76
C PHE A 186 -5.08 -10.69 1.29
N ALA A 187 -5.94 -11.03 0.33
CA ALA A 187 -7.05 -10.16 -0.05
C ALA A 187 -8.01 -9.95 1.13
N GLY A 188 -8.33 -11.01 1.88
CA GLY A 188 -9.18 -10.93 3.07
C GLY A 188 -8.56 -10.06 4.18
N ALA A 189 -7.26 -10.22 4.45
CA ALA A 189 -6.54 -9.42 5.43
C ALA A 189 -6.50 -7.93 5.05
N GLN A 190 -6.13 -7.62 3.80
CA GLN A 190 -6.12 -6.25 3.28
C GLN A 190 -7.51 -5.63 3.32
N PHE A 191 -8.51 -6.38 2.86
CA PHE A 191 -9.90 -5.96 2.87
C PHE A 191 -10.38 -5.58 4.27
N ALA A 192 -10.10 -6.44 5.26
CA ALA A 192 -10.46 -6.18 6.65
C ALA A 192 -9.81 -4.88 7.18
N ILE A 193 -8.51 -4.70 6.96
CA ILE A 193 -7.78 -3.50 7.38
C ILE A 193 -8.39 -2.25 6.72
N LEU A 194 -8.57 -2.26 5.40
CA LEU A 194 -9.07 -1.12 4.64
C LEU A 194 -10.51 -0.74 5.04
N VAL A 195 -11.37 -1.72 5.27
CA VAL A 195 -12.74 -1.48 5.74
C VAL A 195 -12.73 -0.92 7.16
N ILE A 196 -11.97 -1.51 8.08
CA ILE A 196 -11.88 -1.00 9.48
C ILE A 196 -11.43 0.46 9.48
N PHE A 197 -10.38 0.78 8.73
CA PHE A 197 -9.88 2.15 8.65
C PHE A 197 -10.92 3.12 8.07
N HIS A 198 -11.61 2.75 7.00
CA HIS A 198 -12.65 3.58 6.39
C HIS A 198 -13.75 3.97 7.37
N TYR A 199 -14.33 2.97 8.03
CA TYR A 199 -15.41 3.20 8.98
C TYR A 199 -14.90 3.89 10.26
N GLY A 200 -13.65 3.65 10.66
CA GLY A 200 -12.99 4.36 11.76
C GLY A 200 -12.84 5.87 11.50
N VAL A 201 -12.32 6.24 10.32
CA VAL A 201 -12.20 7.66 9.91
C VAL A 201 -13.57 8.33 9.85
N ARG A 202 -14.57 7.62 9.34
CA ARG A 202 -15.94 8.14 9.26
C ARG A 202 -16.56 8.36 10.64
N LEU A 203 -16.32 7.46 11.61
CA LEU A 203 -16.79 7.62 12.98
C LEU A 203 -16.27 8.93 13.62
N LEU A 204 -14.99 9.22 13.40
CA LEU A 204 -14.35 10.45 13.89
C LEU A 204 -14.96 11.71 13.25
N ASN A 205 -15.28 11.66 11.95
CA ASN A 205 -15.87 12.80 11.24
C ASN A 205 -17.34 13.06 11.64
N ILE A 206 -18.10 12.03 12.03
CA ILE A 206 -19.50 12.19 12.49
C ILE A 206 -19.55 12.97 13.80
N ASN A 207 -18.70 12.64 14.78
CA ASN A 207 -18.74 13.27 16.10
C ASN A 207 -18.33 14.76 16.07
N LEU A 208 -17.43 15.16 15.17
CA LEU A 208 -17.03 16.56 14.99
C LEU A 208 -18.13 17.46 14.38
N SER A 209 -19.22 16.88 13.88
CA SER A 209 -20.37 17.61 13.33
C SER A 209 -21.51 17.84 14.32
N VAL A 210 -21.48 17.16 15.47
CA VAL A 210 -22.50 17.29 16.54
C VAL A 210 -22.17 18.45 17.51
N GLU A 211 -20.93 18.95 17.50
CA GLU A 211 -20.48 20.08 18.34
C GLU A 211 -20.46 21.45 17.64
N LYS A 212 -21.19 21.63 16.53
CA LYS A 212 -21.41 22.94 15.90
C LYS A 212 -22.88 23.29 15.82
#